data_AF-A0A8T4J1K8-F1
#
_entry.id   AF-A0A8T4J1K8-F1
#
_cell.length_a   1.000
_cell.length_b   1.000
_cell.length_c   1.000
_cell.angle_alpha   90.00
_cell.angle_beta   90.00
_cell.angle_gamma   90.00
#
_symmetry.space_group_name_H-M   'P 1'
#
loop_
_entity.id
_entity.type
_entity.pdbx_description
1 polymer ?
#
loop_
_entity_poly.entity_id
_entity_poly.type
_entity_poly.pdbx_seq_one_letter_code
_entity_poly.pdbx_strand_id
1 'polypeptide(L)'
;MTQYGPHPVERQLPTEEARDLMALVRELVQREIKPAASEEEFAGRFPRETFRLLSASGLLGLPYAEEHGGGGQPYEVYLQVLEELAAARLTVGLGVSVHSLACHALATFGTKEQRAEHLPGMLG
;
A
#
# COMPACT_ATOMS: atom_id res chain seq x y z
N MET A 1 -6.08 -25.65 9.50
CA MET A 1 -4.78 -25.03 9.12
C MET A 1 -3.69 -25.98 9.54
N THR A 2 -2.77 -26.33 8.65
CA THR A 2 -1.65 -27.23 8.94
C THR A 2 -0.69 -26.57 9.93
N GLN A 3 -0.10 -27.37 10.82
CA GLN A 3 0.96 -27.00 11.78
C GLN A 3 2.17 -26.26 11.15
N TYR A 4 2.26 -26.23 9.83
CA TYR A 4 3.36 -25.66 9.05
C TYR A 4 2.94 -24.48 8.17
N GLY A 5 1.74 -23.91 8.38
CA GLY A 5 1.35 -22.66 7.73
C GLY A 5 2.18 -21.49 8.26
N PRO A 6 2.45 -20.45 7.44
CA PRO A 6 3.18 -19.28 7.90
C PRO A 6 2.45 -18.65 9.08
N HIS A 7 3.15 -18.51 10.20
CA HIS A 7 2.63 -17.79 11.36
C HIS A 7 2.58 -16.29 11.07
N PRO A 8 1.60 -15.56 11.62
CA PRO A 8 1.60 -14.10 11.54
C PRO A 8 2.92 -13.53 12.10
N VAL A 9 3.50 -12.59 11.38
CA VAL A 9 4.70 -11.88 11.82
C VAL A 9 4.35 -11.00 13.02
N GLU A 10 5.08 -11.16 14.12
CA GLU A 10 5.06 -10.23 15.24
C GLU A 10 5.84 -8.98 14.85
N ARG A 11 5.13 -7.85 14.70
CA ARG A 11 5.68 -6.59 14.19
C ARG A 11 5.98 -5.62 15.33
N GLN A 12 7.12 -4.96 15.26
CA GLN A 12 7.38 -3.75 16.05
C GLN A 12 6.81 -2.56 15.29
N LEU A 13 5.81 -1.91 15.90
CA LEU A 13 5.12 -0.75 15.34
C LEU A 13 5.23 0.41 16.34
N PRO A 14 5.62 1.62 15.88
CA PRO A 14 6.04 2.70 16.76
C PRO A 14 4.88 3.35 17.51
N THR A 15 3.65 3.27 16.98
CA THR A 15 2.46 3.91 17.56
C THR A 15 1.23 3.01 17.54
N GLU A 16 0.16 3.44 18.20
CA GLU A 16 -1.15 2.77 18.14
C GLU A 16 -1.79 2.95 16.75
N GLU A 17 -1.66 4.12 16.13
CA GLU A 17 -2.18 4.34 14.77
C GLU A 17 -1.51 3.40 13.76
N ALA A 18 -0.20 3.13 13.90
CA ALA A 18 0.51 2.17 13.06
C ALA A 18 0.00 0.73 13.25
N ARG A 19 -0.44 0.37 14.47
CA ARG A 19 -1.05 -0.95 14.75
C ARG A 19 -2.43 -1.07 14.12
N ASP A 20 -3.24 -0.02 14.22
CA ASP A 20 -4.57 0.03 13.60
C ASP A 20 -4.48 0.00 12.08
N LEU A 21 -3.55 0.76 11.49
CA LEU A 21 -3.25 0.70 10.06
C LEU A 21 -2.86 -0.72 9.62
N MET A 22 -1.98 -1.38 10.37
CA MET A 22 -1.59 -2.76 10.06
C MET A 22 -2.76 -3.75 10.19
N ALA A 23 -3.65 -3.54 11.16
CA ALA A 23 -4.87 -4.34 11.30
C ALA A 23 -5.81 -4.17 10.10
N LEU A 24 -6.02 -2.93 9.64
CA LEU A 24 -6.78 -2.63 8.43
C LEU A 24 -6.17 -3.29 7.19
N VAL A 25 -4.85 -3.16 7.00
CA VAL A 25 -4.15 -3.77 5.86
C VAL A 25 -4.31 -5.29 5.86
N ARG A 26 -4.20 -5.93 7.03
CA ARG A 26 -4.43 -7.38 7.18
C ARG A 26 -5.86 -7.76 6.82
N GLU A 27 -6.86 -6.99 7.24
CA GLU A 27 -8.24 -7.24 6.86
C GLU A 27 -8.44 -7.15 5.34
N LEU A 28 -7.97 -6.07 4.71
CA LEU A 28 -8.06 -5.89 3.25
C LEU A 28 -7.36 -7.02 2.51
N VAL A 29 -6.18 -7.43 2.97
CA VAL A 29 -5.43 -8.56 2.41
C VAL A 29 -6.26 -9.85 2.41
N GLN A 30 -6.89 -10.19 3.54
CA GLN A 30 -7.64 -11.45 3.67
C GLN A 30 -8.94 -11.43 2.86
N ARG A 31 -9.62 -10.28 2.81
CA ARG A 31 -10.95 -10.16 2.22
C ARG A 31 -10.91 -9.88 0.73
N GLU A 32 -10.01 -9.02 0.29
CA GLU A 32 -10.08 -8.41 -1.04
C GLU A 32 -8.91 -8.82 -1.96
N ILE A 33 -7.79 -9.29 -1.40
CA ILE A 33 -6.58 -9.60 -2.19
C ILE A 33 -6.39 -11.11 -2.33
N LYS A 34 -6.29 -11.83 -1.21
CA LYS A 34 -5.98 -13.27 -1.20
C LYS A 34 -6.98 -14.14 -1.95
N PRO A 35 -8.31 -13.93 -1.86
CA PRO A 35 -9.27 -14.84 -2.50
C PRO A 35 -9.15 -14.90 -4.02
N ALA A 36 -8.85 -13.78 -4.67
CA ALA A 36 -8.76 -13.68 -6.14
C ALA A 36 -7.33 -13.89 -6.67
N ALA A 37 -6.29 -13.77 -5.82
CA ALA A 37 -4.89 -13.72 -6.23
C ALA A 37 -4.47 -14.88 -7.15
N SER A 38 -4.76 -16.14 -6.77
CA SER A 38 -4.30 -17.30 -7.54
C SER A 38 -4.97 -17.39 -8.92
N GLU A 39 -6.27 -17.10 -9.01
CA GLU A 39 -7.01 -17.18 -10.27
C GLU A 39 -6.56 -16.07 -11.23
N GLU A 40 -6.45 -14.84 -10.72
CA GLU A 40 -6.05 -13.70 -11.53
C GLU A 40 -4.60 -13.79 -12.00
N GLU A 41 -3.68 -14.27 -11.16
CA GLU A 41 -2.29 -14.53 -11.58
C GLU A 41 -2.21 -15.60 -12.66
N PHE A 42 -2.92 -16.73 -12.48
CA PHE A 42 -2.99 -17.78 -13.50
C PHE A 42 -3.56 -17.27 -14.84
N ALA A 43 -4.55 -16.38 -14.78
CA ALA A 43 -5.17 -15.78 -15.95
C ALA A 43 -4.40 -14.57 -16.52
N GLY A 44 -3.28 -14.15 -15.92
CA GLY A 44 -2.52 -12.96 -16.33
C GLY A 44 -3.31 -11.65 -16.20
N ARG A 45 -4.29 -11.59 -15.28
CA ARG A 45 -5.14 -10.40 -15.07
C ARG A 45 -4.55 -9.48 -14.01
N PHE A 46 -4.37 -8.22 -14.38
CA PHE A 46 -3.91 -7.18 -13.45
C PHE A 46 -5.06 -6.75 -12.50
N PRO A 47 -4.82 -6.65 -11.17
CA PRO A 47 -5.85 -6.41 -10.17
C PRO A 47 -6.27 -4.94 -10.08
N ARG A 48 -6.95 -4.41 -11.12
CA ARG A 48 -7.34 -3.00 -11.18
C ARG A 48 -8.26 -2.57 -10.01
N GLU A 49 -9.21 -3.42 -9.63
CA GLU A 49 -10.14 -3.11 -8.53
C GLU A 49 -9.42 -3.07 -7.19
N THR A 50 -8.42 -3.95 -6.97
CA THR A 50 -7.57 -3.88 -5.77
C THR A 50 -6.84 -2.53 -5.70
N PHE A 51 -6.25 -2.04 -6.79
CA PHE A 51 -5.58 -0.72 -6.78
C PHE A 51 -6.55 0.44 -6.53
N ARG A 52 -7.78 0.39 -7.06
CA ARG A 52 -8.81 1.38 -6.74
C ARG A 52 -9.15 1.39 -5.25
N LEU A 53 -9.32 0.21 -4.67
CA LEU A 53 -9.55 0.04 -3.24
C LEU A 53 -8.39 0.59 -2.40
N LEU A 54 -7.14 0.29 -2.78
CA LEU A 54 -5.96 0.81 -2.08
C LEU A 54 -5.87 2.34 -2.15
N SER A 55 -6.22 2.95 -3.29
CA SER A 55 -6.32 4.40 -3.45
C SER A 55 -7.36 4.99 -2.49
N ALA A 56 -8.58 4.44 -2.52
CA ALA A 56 -9.68 4.89 -1.65
C ALA A 56 -9.40 4.68 -0.15
N SER A 57 -8.50 3.75 0.19
CA SER A 57 -8.07 3.48 1.57
C SER A 57 -6.85 4.32 1.99
N GLY A 58 -6.32 5.19 1.12
CA GLY A 58 -5.13 6.02 1.38
C GLY A 58 -3.80 5.24 1.36
N LEU A 59 -3.81 3.99 0.92
CA LEU A 59 -2.64 3.10 1.02
C LEU A 59 -1.58 3.38 -0.07
N LEU A 60 -1.95 4.07 -1.16
CA LEU A 60 -1.03 4.41 -2.24
C LEU A 60 -0.13 5.63 -1.92
N GLY A 61 -0.59 6.51 -1.03
CA GLY A 61 0.12 7.73 -0.63
C GLY A 61 0.77 7.68 0.75
N LEU A 62 0.82 6.52 1.42
CA LEU A 62 1.22 6.39 2.83
C LEU A 62 2.48 7.17 3.25
N PRO A 63 3.64 7.06 2.57
CA PRO A 63 4.86 7.71 3.03
C PRO A 63 4.92 9.21 2.70
N TYR A 64 3.98 9.73 1.92
CA TYR A 64 3.96 11.13 1.51
C TYR A 64 3.30 12.01 2.57
N ALA A 65 3.69 13.28 2.60
CA ALA A 65 3.17 14.25 3.57
C ALA A 65 1.68 14.51 3.37
N GLU A 66 0.97 14.71 4.48
CA GLU A 66 -0.47 15.01 4.50
C GLU A 66 -0.81 16.29 3.70
N GLU A 67 0.08 17.29 3.68
CA GLU A 67 -0.10 18.52 2.90
C GLU A 67 -0.20 18.28 1.38
N HIS A 68 0.20 17.11 0.90
CA HIS A 68 0.08 16.69 -0.49
C HIS A 68 -1.05 15.68 -0.72
N GLY A 69 -1.79 15.30 0.35
CA GLY A 69 -2.79 14.23 0.32
C GLY A 69 -2.23 12.84 0.65
N GLY A 70 -1.00 12.75 1.17
CA GLY A 70 -0.42 11.49 1.63
C GLY A 70 -0.82 11.11 3.07
N GLY A 71 -0.34 9.96 3.53
CA GLY A 71 -0.67 9.41 4.85
C GLY A 71 0.29 9.75 5.99
N GLY A 72 1.37 10.48 5.71
CA GLY A 72 2.34 10.94 6.72
C GLY A 72 3.10 9.83 7.46
N GLN A 73 3.04 8.58 7.00
CA GLN A 73 3.63 7.46 7.72
C GLN A 73 5.15 7.38 7.54
N PRO A 74 5.92 7.06 8.59
CA PRO A 74 7.35 6.84 8.45
C PRO A 74 7.62 5.60 7.59
N TYR A 75 8.79 5.57 6.94
CA TYR A 75 9.20 4.41 6.13
C TYR A 75 9.21 3.09 6.92
N GLU A 76 9.46 3.12 8.23
CA GLU A 76 9.35 1.95 9.12
C GLU A 76 7.96 1.30 9.07
N VAL A 77 6.90 2.08 8.98
CA VAL A 77 5.52 1.59 8.90
C VAL A 77 5.16 1.25 7.46
N TYR A 78 5.46 2.14 6.50
CA TYR A 78 5.20 1.92 5.08
C TYR A 78 5.81 0.61 4.56
N LEU A 79 7.07 0.32 4.89
CA LEU A 79 7.74 -0.90 4.42
C LEU A 79 7.11 -2.18 4.99
N GLN A 80 6.59 -2.14 6.22
CA GLN A 80 5.87 -3.27 6.80
C GLN A 80 4.50 -3.48 6.16
N VAL A 81 3.80 -2.40 5.78
CA VAL A 81 2.55 -2.49 4.99
C VAL A 81 2.85 -3.11 3.62
N LEU A 82 3.93 -2.67 2.97
CA LEU A 82 4.36 -3.18 1.67
C LEU A 82 4.65 -4.69 1.72
N GLU A 83 5.30 -5.15 2.80
CA GLU A 83 5.57 -6.57 3.06
C GLU A 83 4.27 -7.38 3.18
N GLU A 84 3.28 -6.88 3.93
CA GLU A 84 1.99 -7.56 4.13
C GLU A 84 1.21 -7.69 2.80
N LEU A 85 1.21 -6.64 1.98
CA LEU A 85 0.59 -6.65 0.64
C LEU A 85 1.32 -7.61 -0.31
N ALA A 86 2.65 -7.59 -0.32
CA ALA A 86 3.47 -8.46 -1.18
C ALA A 86 3.33 -9.94 -0.81
N ALA A 87 3.21 -10.26 0.48
CA ALA A 87 2.98 -11.61 0.97
C ALA A 87 1.60 -12.16 0.53
N ALA A 88 0.62 -11.29 0.33
CA ALA A 88 -0.69 -11.66 -0.22
C ALA A 88 -0.63 -11.87 -1.73
N ARG A 89 -0.01 -10.92 -2.45
CA ARG A 89 0.19 -10.97 -3.89
C ARG A 89 1.32 -10.01 -4.29
N LEU A 90 2.40 -10.57 -4.84
CA LEU A 90 3.60 -9.79 -5.21
C LEU A 90 3.28 -8.62 -6.16
N THR A 91 2.42 -8.83 -7.16
CA THR A 91 2.01 -7.80 -8.12
C THR A 91 1.40 -6.57 -7.44
N VAL A 92 0.68 -6.75 -6.33
CA VAL A 92 0.08 -5.65 -5.57
C VAL A 92 1.16 -4.90 -4.80
N GLY A 93 1.96 -5.60 -3.98
CA GLY A 93 3.04 -4.97 -3.22
C GLY A 93 4.05 -4.25 -4.13
N LEU A 94 4.46 -4.88 -5.22
CA LEU A 94 5.37 -4.26 -6.20
C LEU A 94 4.73 -3.03 -6.87
N GLY A 95 3.46 -3.10 -7.26
CA GLY A 95 2.78 -1.97 -7.88
C GLY A 95 2.64 -0.76 -6.94
N VAL A 96 2.37 -0.99 -5.65
CA VAL A 96 2.39 0.08 -4.63
C VAL A 96 3.79 0.69 -4.53
N SER A 97 4.84 -0.14 -4.51
CA SER A 97 6.24 0.33 -4.47
C SER A 97 6.60 1.19 -5.69
N VAL A 98 6.22 0.75 -6.89
CA VAL A 98 6.50 1.48 -8.14
C VAL A 98 5.70 2.77 -8.21
N HIS A 99 4.44 2.76 -7.76
CA HIS A 99 3.62 3.97 -7.67
C HIS A 99 4.26 5.00 -6.71
N SER A 100 4.72 4.54 -5.53
CA SER A 100 5.45 5.40 -4.61
C SER A 100 6.69 5.98 -5.29
N LEU A 101 7.46 5.20 -6.05
CA LEU A 101 8.61 5.74 -6.79
C LEU A 101 8.21 6.75 -7.88
N ALA A 102 7.12 6.50 -8.61
CA ALA A 102 6.65 7.40 -9.67
C ALA A 102 6.25 8.78 -9.14
N CYS A 103 5.67 8.85 -7.94
CA CYS A 103 5.30 10.11 -7.29
C CYS A 103 6.52 10.91 -6.78
N HIS A 104 7.65 10.24 -6.54
CA HIS A 104 8.81 10.82 -5.86
C HIS A 104 9.38 12.02 -6.60
N ALA A 105 9.46 11.94 -7.93
CA ALA A 105 10.03 13.00 -8.75
C ALA A 105 9.26 14.32 -8.58
N LEU A 106 7.93 14.27 -8.67
CA LEU A 106 7.08 15.43 -8.49
C LEU A 106 7.06 15.93 -7.05
N ALA A 107 6.92 15.01 -6.08
CA ALA A 107 6.87 15.36 -4.66
C ALA A 107 8.16 16.04 -4.17
N THR A 108 9.31 15.62 -4.68
CA THR A 108 10.61 16.12 -4.24
C THR A 108 11.05 17.35 -5.04
N PHE A 109 10.91 17.31 -6.36
CA PHE A 109 11.53 18.27 -7.28
C PHE A 109 10.54 19.16 -8.02
N GLY A 110 9.24 18.89 -7.97
CA GLY A 110 8.22 19.73 -8.61
C GLY A 110 8.14 21.12 -8.00
N THR A 111 7.66 22.12 -8.76
CA THR A 111 7.33 23.43 -8.20
C THR A 111 6.12 23.34 -7.27
N LYS A 112 5.85 24.40 -6.50
CA LYS A 112 4.65 24.44 -5.63
C LYS A 112 3.38 24.25 -6.44
N GLU A 113 3.30 24.87 -7.60
CA GLU A 113 2.17 24.81 -8.53
C GLU A 113 1.99 23.39 -9.08
N GLN A 114 3.07 22.75 -9.56
CA GLN A 114 3.02 21.37 -10.08
C GLN A 114 2.60 20.35 -9.01
N ARG A 115 3.10 20.51 -7.77
CA ARG A 115 2.72 19.64 -6.65
C ARG A 115 1.25 19.80 -6.31
N ALA A 116 0.77 21.04 -6.18
CA ALA A 116 -0.62 21.33 -5.85
C ALA A 116 -1.60 20.87 -6.94
N GLU A 117 -1.21 20.93 -8.21
CA GLU A 117 -2.05 20.51 -9.33
C GLU A 117 -2.16 18.99 -9.45
N HIS A 118 -1.07 18.24 -9.22
CA HIS A 118 -1.02 16.83 -9.59
C HIS A 118 -0.95 15.85 -8.42
N LEU A 119 -0.25 16.16 -7.32
CA LEU A 119 -0.08 15.19 -6.22
C LEU A 119 -1.40 14.73 -5.60
N PRO A 120 -2.41 15.59 -5.38
CA PRO A 120 -3.68 15.14 -4.80
C PRO A 120 -4.35 14.03 -5.62
N GLY A 121 -4.29 14.08 -6.96
CA GLY A 121 -4.84 13.04 -7.83
C GLY A 121 -3.91 11.84 -8.07
N MET A 122 -2.65 11.93 -7.63
CA MET A 122 -1.71 10.82 -7.65
C MET A 122 -1.75 10.01 -6.35
N LEU A 123 -1.91 10.67 -5.20
CA LEU A 123 -1.83 10.06 -3.88
C LEU A 123 -3.18 9.56 -3.33
N GLY A 124 -4.30 9.96 -3.94
CA GLY A 124 -5.68 9.61 -3.56
C GLY A 124 -6.58 9.32 -4.75
#